data_AF-A0A7T7WG70-F1
#
_entry.id   AF-A0A7T7WG70-F1
#
_cell.length_a   1.000
_cell.length_b   1.000
_cell.length_c   1.000
_cell.angle_alpha   90.00
_cell.angle_beta   90.00
_cell.angle_gamma   90.00
#
_symmetry.space_group_name_H-M   'P 1'
#
loop_
_entity.id
_entity.type
_entity.pdbx_description
1 polymer ?
#
loop_
_entity_poly.entity_id
_entity_poly.type
_entity_poly.pdbx_seq_one_letter_code
_entity_poly.pdbx_strand_id
1 'polypeptide(L)'
;MKLKFLWPVLAVSLINPACADTSMTQKALKPLIEYQCGQELKDSKVWKMGTYFMAEANKQHLQQKVCGCVGEHALEGVPAKTLLKATVDEETKKELTRKAIANSLKGCMGEFIN
;
A
#
# COMPACT_ATOMS: atom_id res chain seq x y z
N MET A 1 56.47 31.70 -3.91
CA MET A 1 55.91 32.18 -2.62
C MET A 1 54.95 33.31 -2.92
N LYS A 2 53.68 33.37 -2.51
CA LYS A 2 52.81 32.51 -1.71
C LYS A 2 51.38 32.66 -2.25
N LEU A 3 50.73 31.51 -2.33
CA LEU A 3 49.29 31.26 -2.32
C LEU A 3 48.48 32.23 -1.45
N LYS A 4 47.37 32.74 -1.99
CA LYS A 4 46.19 33.19 -1.23
C LYS A 4 44.94 33.17 -2.12
N PHE A 5 44.59 31.96 -2.56
CA PHE A 5 43.18 31.60 -2.71
C PHE A 5 42.62 31.46 -1.30
N LEU A 6 41.52 32.12 -0.98
CA LEU A 6 40.51 31.71 0.01
C LEU A 6 39.44 32.80 0.10
N TRP A 7 38.41 32.70 -0.73
CA TRP A 7 37.05 32.97 -0.26
C TRP A 7 36.21 31.72 -0.46
N PRO A 8 35.50 31.27 0.59
CA PRO A 8 34.80 29.99 0.58
C PRO A 8 33.59 30.13 -0.33
N VAL A 9 33.52 29.27 -1.34
CA VAL A 9 32.25 28.99 -2.01
C VAL A 9 31.36 28.38 -0.93
N LEU A 10 30.35 29.14 -0.50
CA LEU A 10 29.21 28.60 0.23
C LEU A 10 28.65 27.48 -0.64
N ALA A 11 28.93 26.24 -0.24
CA ALA A 11 28.24 25.07 -0.76
C ALA A 11 26.78 25.23 -0.36
N VAL A 12 25.98 25.78 -1.28
CA VAL A 12 24.54 25.61 -1.25
C VAL A 12 24.34 24.12 -1.49
N SER A 13 24.24 23.38 -0.38
CA SER A 13 23.75 22.01 -0.40
C SER A 13 22.43 22.04 -1.16
N LEU A 14 22.39 21.37 -2.30
CA LEU A 14 21.13 21.06 -2.98
C LEU A 14 20.33 20.17 -2.02
N ILE A 15 19.52 20.80 -1.19
CA ILE A 15 18.41 20.11 -0.53
C ILE A 15 17.41 19.86 -1.65
N ASN A 16 17.66 18.83 -2.44
CA ASN A 16 16.58 18.25 -3.23
C ASN A 16 15.50 17.88 -2.21
N PRO A 17 14.26 18.42 -2.29
CA PRO A 17 13.17 17.72 -1.66
C PRO A 17 13.20 16.35 -2.32
N ALA A 18 13.51 15.30 -1.55
CA ALA A 18 13.30 13.95 -2.02
C ALA A 18 11.81 13.91 -2.39
N CYS A 19 11.51 13.97 -3.69
CA CYS A 19 10.26 13.48 -4.21
C CYS A 19 10.29 11.99 -3.87
N ALA A 20 9.87 11.67 -2.65
CA ALA A 20 9.54 10.32 -2.30
C ALA A 20 8.35 9.99 -3.19
N ASP A 21 8.64 9.35 -4.33
CA ASP A 21 7.63 8.98 -5.30
C ASP A 21 6.59 8.15 -4.56
N THR A 22 5.36 8.65 -4.52
CA THR A 22 4.23 7.98 -3.87
C THR A 22 4.04 6.56 -4.40
N SER A 23 4.44 6.32 -5.65
CA SER A 23 4.49 5.00 -6.27
C SER A 23 5.43 4.03 -5.56
N MET A 24 6.57 4.49 -5.02
CA MET A 24 7.48 3.65 -4.25
C MET A 24 6.89 3.29 -2.89
N THR A 25 6.25 4.25 -2.22
CA THR A 25 5.56 3.98 -0.94
C THR A 25 4.40 3.01 -1.14
N GLN A 26 3.61 3.17 -2.19
CA GLN A 26 2.53 2.25 -2.52
C GLN A 26 3.07 0.83 -2.77
N LYS A 27 4.14 0.70 -3.58
CA LYS A 27 4.82 -0.59 -3.81
C LYS A 27 5.37 -1.21 -2.53
N ALA A 28 5.90 -0.40 -1.61
CA ALA A 28 6.42 -0.88 -0.34
C ALA A 28 5.31 -1.36 0.61
N LEU A 29 4.12 -0.76 0.56
CA LEU A 29 2.97 -1.14 1.39
C LEU A 29 2.18 -2.31 0.81
N LYS A 30 2.28 -2.58 -0.49
CA LYS A 30 1.50 -3.63 -1.18
C LYS A 30 1.59 -5.01 -0.53
N PRO A 31 2.77 -5.57 -0.18
CA PRO A 31 2.83 -6.90 0.46
C PRO A 31 2.10 -6.94 1.82
N LEU A 32 2.15 -5.84 2.58
CA LEU A 32 1.45 -5.73 3.85
C LEU A 32 -0.07 -5.66 3.64
N ILE A 33 -0.51 -4.89 2.65
CA ILE A 33 -1.92 -4.78 2.24
C ILE A 33 -2.46 -6.15 1.81
N GLU A 34 -1.75 -6.87 0.95
CA GLU A 34 -2.15 -8.19 0.47
C GLU A 34 -2.25 -9.20 1.62
N TYR A 35 -1.27 -9.19 2.53
CA TYR A 35 -1.28 -10.05 3.71
C TYR A 35 -2.47 -9.76 4.62
N GLN A 36 -2.72 -8.48 4.93
CA GLN A 36 -3.84 -8.07 5.79
C GLN A 36 -5.19 -8.30 5.12
N CYS A 37 -5.29 -8.10 3.81
CA CYS A 37 -6.47 -8.46 3.02
C CYS A 37 -6.85 -9.93 3.23
N GLY A 38 -5.87 -10.84 3.22
CA GLY A 38 -6.13 -12.26 3.42
C GLY A 38 -6.80 -12.58 4.76
N GLN A 39 -6.50 -11.81 5.82
CA GLN A 39 -7.12 -11.95 7.13
C GLN A 39 -8.54 -11.37 7.12
N GLU A 40 -8.67 -10.10 6.71
CA GLU A 40 -9.94 -9.38 6.66
C GLU A 40 -10.97 -10.07 5.74
N LEU A 41 -10.50 -10.58 4.60
CA LEU A 41 -11.34 -11.28 3.64
C LEU A 41 -11.92 -12.56 4.26
N LYS A 42 -11.09 -13.40 4.90
CA LYS A 42 -11.53 -14.64 5.55
C LYS A 42 -12.55 -14.40 6.64
N ASP A 43 -12.44 -13.29 7.36
CA ASP A 43 -13.37 -12.93 8.43
C ASP A 43 -14.68 -12.34 7.90
N SER A 44 -14.66 -11.77 6.69
CA SER A 44 -15.81 -11.12 6.08
C SER A 44 -17.00 -12.07 5.79
N LYS A 45 -18.22 -11.55 5.95
CA LYS A 45 -19.44 -12.30 5.61
C LYS A 45 -19.53 -12.57 4.10
N VAL A 46 -19.09 -11.63 3.27
CA VAL A 46 -19.17 -11.78 1.80
C VAL A 46 -18.29 -12.93 1.31
N TRP A 47 -17.11 -13.11 1.89
CA TRP A 47 -16.25 -14.25 1.61
C TRP A 47 -16.88 -15.57 2.03
N LYS A 48 -17.35 -15.65 3.27
CA LYS A 48 -17.96 -16.87 3.83
C LYS A 48 -19.15 -17.34 3.01
N MET A 49 -20.00 -16.40 2.57
CA MET A 49 -21.16 -16.72 1.73
C MET A 49 -20.76 -17.00 0.28
N GLY A 50 -19.95 -16.15 -0.33
CA GLY A 50 -19.54 -16.28 -1.74
C GLY A 50 -18.68 -17.51 -2.03
N THR A 51 -18.01 -18.05 -1.01
CA THR A 51 -17.14 -19.22 -1.15
C THR A 51 -17.68 -20.49 -0.50
N TYR A 52 -18.92 -20.47 0.02
CA TYR A 52 -19.47 -21.55 0.84
C TYR A 52 -19.37 -22.94 0.18
N PHE A 53 -19.66 -23.02 -1.13
CA PHE A 53 -19.64 -24.26 -1.90
C PHE A 53 -18.31 -24.51 -2.65
N MET A 54 -17.29 -23.66 -2.46
CA MET A 54 -16.01 -23.81 -3.16
C MET A 54 -15.12 -24.86 -2.49
N ALA A 55 -14.39 -25.63 -3.29
CA ALA A 55 -13.26 -26.42 -2.81
C ALA A 55 -12.14 -25.50 -2.28
N GLU A 56 -11.35 -25.98 -1.31
CA GLU A 56 -10.29 -25.18 -0.68
C GLU A 56 -9.25 -24.65 -1.67
N ALA A 57 -8.88 -25.42 -2.70
CA ALA A 57 -7.98 -24.95 -3.76
C ALA A 57 -8.57 -23.74 -4.52
N ASN A 58 -9.87 -23.76 -4.80
CA ASN A 58 -10.56 -22.65 -5.46
C ASN A 58 -10.66 -21.43 -4.54
N LYS A 59 -10.87 -21.64 -3.23
CA LYS A 59 -10.83 -20.56 -2.23
C LYS A 59 -9.45 -19.90 -2.16
N GLN A 60 -8.37 -20.69 -2.12
CA GLN A 60 -7.01 -20.15 -2.10
C GLN A 60 -6.71 -19.33 -3.36
N HIS A 61 -7.07 -19.85 -4.53
CA HIS A 61 -6.88 -19.15 -5.80
C HIS A 61 -7.71 -17.85 -5.87
N LEU A 62 -8.97 -17.89 -5.42
CA LEU A 62 -9.82 -16.69 -5.36
C LEU A 62 -9.25 -15.66 -4.36
N GLN A 63 -8.77 -16.10 -3.20
CA GLN A 63 -8.18 -15.22 -2.20
C GLN A 63 -6.96 -14.48 -2.76
N GLN A 64 -6.09 -15.19 -3.49
CA GLN A 64 -4.92 -14.60 -4.14
C GLN A 64 -5.33 -13.53 -5.17
N LYS A 65 -6.35 -13.82 -5.99
CA LYS A 65 -6.88 -12.86 -6.98
C LYS A 65 -7.47 -11.61 -6.32
N VAL A 66 -8.36 -11.80 -5.35
CA VAL A 66 -9.02 -10.71 -4.63
C VAL A 66 -7.99 -9.83 -3.90
N CYS A 67 -7.06 -10.43 -3.18
CA CYS A 67 -6.07 -9.66 -2.45
C CYS A 67 -4.99 -9.03 -3.35
N GLY A 68 -4.67 -9.64 -4.49
CA GLY A 68 -3.86 -8.99 -5.53
C GLY A 68 -4.54 -7.74 -6.08
N CYS A 69 -5.83 -7.81 -6.42
CA CYS A 69 -6.63 -6.64 -6.82
C CYS A 69 -6.63 -5.55 -5.74
N VAL A 70 -6.85 -5.92 -4.47
CA VAL A 70 -6.76 -4.99 -3.35
C VAL A 70 -5.36 -4.36 -3.27
N GLY A 71 -4.29 -5.14 -3.46
CA GLY A 71 -2.92 -4.65 -3.48
C GLY A 71 -2.65 -3.59 -4.56
N GLU A 72 -3.32 -3.66 -5.72
CA GLU A 72 -3.21 -2.65 -6.79
C GLU A 72 -4.03 -1.39 -6.50
N HIS A 73 -5.26 -1.55 -6.01
CA HIS A 73 -6.23 -0.45 -5.96
C HIS A 73 -6.39 0.21 -4.58
N ALA A 74 -5.98 -0.43 -3.49
CA ALA A 74 -6.29 0.02 -2.13
C ALA A 74 -5.74 1.41 -1.77
N LEU A 75 -4.63 1.82 -2.41
CA LEU A 75 -3.99 3.12 -2.18
C LEU A 75 -4.27 4.15 -3.28
N GLU A 76 -5.13 3.83 -4.25
CA GLU A 76 -5.56 4.80 -5.26
C GLU A 76 -6.32 5.95 -4.59
N GLY A 77 -6.00 7.18 -5.01
CA GLY A 77 -6.61 8.39 -4.42
C GLY A 77 -6.13 8.74 -3.01
N VAL A 78 -5.25 7.96 -2.38
CA VAL A 78 -4.67 8.31 -1.07
C VAL A 78 -3.69 9.49 -1.24
N PRO A 79 -3.82 10.57 -0.44
CA PRO A 79 -2.91 11.71 -0.53
C PRO A 79 -1.45 11.32 -0.26
N ALA A 80 -0.52 11.88 -1.04
CA ALA A 80 0.92 11.69 -0.90
C ALA A 80 1.41 11.88 0.55
N LYS A 81 0.97 12.96 1.21
CA LYS A 81 1.32 13.26 2.60
C LYS A 81 0.92 12.15 3.58
N THR A 82 -0.19 11.46 3.34
CA THR A 82 -0.68 10.37 4.18
C THR A 82 0.16 9.12 3.96
N LEU A 83 0.50 8.83 2.71
CA LEU A 83 1.41 7.74 2.34
C LEU A 83 2.79 7.95 2.99
N LEU A 84 3.34 9.17 2.88
CA LEU A 84 4.62 9.51 3.51
C LEU A 84 4.55 9.43 5.03
N LYS A 85 3.47 9.89 5.65
CA LYS A 85 3.32 9.77 7.11
C LYS A 85 3.31 8.29 7.53
N ALA A 86 2.68 7.41 6.76
CA ALA A 86 2.64 5.98 7.03
C ALA A 86 4.02 5.28 6.94
N THR A 87 5.07 5.92 6.40
CA THR A 87 6.41 5.32 6.39
C THR A 87 7.16 5.50 7.72
N VAL A 88 6.74 6.46 8.53
CA VAL A 88 7.40 6.81 9.80
C VAL A 88 6.47 6.67 11.02
N ASP A 89 5.17 6.58 10.80
CA ASP A 89 4.15 6.49 11.85
C ASP A 89 3.36 5.17 11.72
N GLU A 90 3.64 4.24 12.63
CA GLU A 90 3.06 2.89 12.60
C GLU A 90 1.54 2.89 12.86
N GLU A 91 1.00 3.86 13.60
CA GLU A 91 -0.44 4.01 13.78
C GLU A 91 -1.12 4.42 12.46
N THR A 92 -0.58 5.45 11.78
CA THR A 92 -1.06 5.91 10.48
C THR A 92 -0.95 4.78 9.45
N LYS A 93 0.13 4.01 9.46
CA LYS A 93 0.31 2.84 8.58
C LYS A 93 -0.77 1.80 8.80
N LYS A 94 -1.04 1.41 10.05
CA LYS A 94 -2.10 0.44 10.39
C LYS A 94 -3.47 0.92 9.96
N GLU A 95 -3.82 2.16 10.31
CA GLU A 95 -5.14 2.71 9.98
C GLU A 95 -5.32 2.90 8.48
N LEU A 96 -4.28 3.37 7.78
CA LEU A 96 -4.28 3.49 6.32
C LEU A 96 -4.51 2.12 5.69
N THR A 97 -3.74 1.10 6.07
CA THR A 97 -3.83 -0.24 5.48
C THR A 97 -5.23 -0.83 5.69
N ARG A 98 -5.78 -0.72 6.91
CA ARG A 98 -7.14 -1.19 7.21
C ARG A 98 -8.20 -0.50 6.37
N LYS A 99 -8.17 0.84 6.28
CA LYS A 99 -9.14 1.60 5.46
C LYS A 99 -9.01 1.28 3.97
N ALA A 100 -7.77 1.19 3.49
CA ALA A 100 -7.44 0.90 2.10
C ALA A 100 -8.03 -0.45 1.67
N ILE A 101 -7.89 -1.48 2.51
CA ILE A 101 -8.51 -2.80 2.31
C ILE A 101 -10.03 -2.69 2.34
N ALA A 102 -10.61 -2.09 3.39
CA ALA A 102 -12.07 -2.01 3.52
C ALA A 102 -12.76 -1.31 2.33
N ASN A 103 -12.11 -0.29 1.76
CA ASN A 103 -12.64 0.49 0.64
C ASN A 103 -12.57 -0.25 -0.71
N SER A 104 -11.60 -1.15 -0.88
CA SER A 104 -11.36 -1.85 -2.16
C SER A 104 -11.92 -3.27 -2.17
N LEU A 105 -12.02 -3.93 -1.00
CA LEU A 105 -12.36 -5.35 -0.86
C LEU A 105 -13.65 -5.74 -1.57
N LYS A 106 -14.72 -4.96 -1.40
CA LYS A 106 -16.03 -5.29 -2.01
C LYS A 106 -15.97 -5.24 -3.54
N GLY A 107 -15.28 -4.24 -4.10
CA GLY A 107 -15.11 -4.09 -5.54
C GLY A 107 -14.29 -5.25 -6.10
N CYS A 108 -13.11 -5.48 -5.53
CA CYS A 108 -12.22 -6.57 -5.91
C CYS A 108 -12.84 -7.95 -5.74
N MET A 109 -13.66 -8.16 -4.71
CA MET A 109 -14.42 -9.41 -4.58
C MET A 109 -15.41 -9.56 -5.74
N GLY A 110 -16.17 -8.51 -6.04
CA GLY A 110 -17.17 -8.51 -7.12
C GLY A 110 -16.61 -8.86 -8.50
N GLU A 111 -15.35 -8.54 -8.80
CA GLU A 111 -14.70 -8.88 -10.07
C GLU A 111 -14.54 -10.38 -10.32
N PHE A 112 -14.53 -11.20 -9.27
CA PHE A 112 -14.21 -12.63 -9.37
C PHE A 112 -15.33 -13.59 -8.95
N ILE A 113 -16.42 -13.07 -8.37
CA ILE A 113 -17.61 -13.87 -8.01
C ILE A 113 -18.91 -13.44 -8.71
N ASN A 114 -18.87 -12.40 -9.55
CA ASN A 114 -19.96 -12.15 -10.50
C ASN A 114 -19.94 -13.12 -11.67
#